data_AF-A0A972CXH2-F1
#
_entry.id   AF-A0A972CXH2-F1
#
_cell.length_a   1.000
_cell.length_b   1.000
_cell.length_c   1.000
_cell.angle_alpha   90.00
_cell.angle_beta   90.00
_cell.angle_gamma   90.00
#
_symmetry.space_group_name_H-M   'P 1'
#
loop_
_entity.id
_entity.type
_entity.pdbx_description
1 polymer ?
#
loop_
_entity_poly.entity_id
_entity_poly.type
_entity_poly.pdbx_seq_one_letter_code
_entity_poly.pdbx_strand_id
1 'polypeptide(L)'
;MKSFKTKVVGITREDEHGRNTQDSISLFLNNKKSYMGENLYKGLTNTEILEKNIHVSEYDGMKFNGLLEQGTFKNKPVLNVYLLDENKKTLLGYIPKRTVDSLNDFIADQKYTVTLEFVGGNTKTVTWENFDDDKVVIKSPIYKCNVTIELEDE
;
A
#
# COMPACT_ATOMS: atom_id res chain seq x y z
N MET A 1 12.68 -8.24 17.26
CA MET A 1 11.54 -7.70 16.51
C MET A 1 10.58 -8.77 15.94
N LYS A 2 9.39 -8.88 16.52
CA LYS A 2 8.27 -9.68 15.98
C LYS A 2 7.47 -8.81 14.99
N SER A 3 6.95 -9.40 13.91
CA SER A 3 6.11 -8.68 12.94
C SER A 3 4.83 -9.44 12.56
N PHE A 4 3.78 -8.68 12.25
CA PHE A 4 2.48 -9.16 11.77
C PHE A 4 2.15 -8.48 10.44
N LYS A 5 1.80 -9.26 9.42
CA LYS A 5 1.51 -8.74 8.07
C LYS A 5 0.07 -9.02 7.67
N THR A 6 -0.60 -8.02 7.11
CA THR A 6 -1.97 -8.15 6.60
C THR A 6 -2.25 -7.21 5.43
N LYS A 7 -3.41 -7.36 4.81
CA LYS A 7 -3.88 -6.52 3.70
C LYS A 7 -5.00 -5.61 4.17
N VAL A 8 -4.98 -4.36 3.72
CA VAL A 8 -6.08 -3.42 3.93
C VAL A 8 -7.25 -3.80 3.02
N VAL A 9 -8.45 -3.86 3.58
CA VAL A 9 -9.71 -4.05 2.86
C VAL A 9 -10.42 -2.70 2.74
N GLY A 10 -11.24 -2.52 1.70
CA GLY A 10 -12.02 -1.29 1.53
C GLY A 10 -11.23 -0.13 0.93
N ILE A 11 -10.05 -0.39 0.37
CA ILE A 11 -9.38 0.55 -0.54
C ILE A 11 -10.17 0.56 -1.85
N THR A 12 -11.25 1.35 -1.90
CA THR A 12 -12.17 1.49 -3.02
C THR A 12 -12.04 2.87 -3.68
N ARG A 13 -12.73 3.07 -4.81
CA ARG A 13 -12.78 4.36 -5.50
C ARG A 13 -13.57 5.42 -4.75
N GLU A 14 -14.38 5.06 -3.75
CA GLU A 14 -15.09 6.02 -2.90
C GLU A 14 -15.18 5.47 -1.47
N ASP A 15 -15.04 6.35 -0.48
CA ASP A 15 -15.31 6.09 0.94
C ASP A 15 -16.78 6.38 1.30
N GLU A 16 -17.14 6.20 2.58
CA GLU A 16 -18.50 6.45 3.09
C GLU A 16 -18.97 7.92 3.01
N HIS A 17 -18.06 8.84 2.69
CA HIS A 17 -18.33 10.25 2.50
C HIS A 17 -18.25 10.66 1.01
N GLY A 18 -18.18 9.69 0.09
CA GLY A 18 -18.07 9.93 -1.35
C GLY A 18 -16.70 10.45 -1.79
N ARG A 19 -15.67 10.37 -0.93
CA ARG A 19 -14.31 10.80 -1.29
C ARG A 19 -13.56 9.66 -1.94
N ASN A 20 -12.85 9.95 -3.02
CA ASN A 20 -12.09 8.92 -3.71
C ASN A 20 -10.77 8.62 -3.00
N THR A 21 -10.72 7.46 -2.32
CA THR A 21 -9.52 7.00 -1.63
C THR A 21 -8.36 6.75 -2.61
N GLN A 22 -8.64 6.32 -3.85
CA GLN A 22 -7.61 6.16 -4.89
C GLN A 22 -7.00 7.51 -5.28
N ASP A 23 -7.82 8.54 -5.43
CA ASP A 23 -7.32 9.89 -5.77
C ASP A 23 -6.51 10.46 -4.62
N SER A 24 -6.93 10.19 -3.37
CA SER A 24 -6.19 10.62 -2.18
C SER A 24 -4.82 9.93 -2.07
N ILE A 25 -4.76 8.61 -2.32
CA ILE A 25 -3.50 7.86 -2.40
C ILE A 25 -2.65 8.40 -3.55
N SER A 26 -3.23 8.58 -4.73
CA SER A 26 -2.50 9.07 -5.91
C SER A 26 -1.95 10.48 -5.69
N LEU A 27 -2.72 11.38 -5.07
CA LEU A 27 -2.28 12.74 -4.76
C LEU A 27 -1.11 12.72 -3.78
N PHE A 28 -1.22 11.93 -2.70
CA PHE A 28 -0.14 11.77 -1.74
C PHE A 28 1.15 11.25 -2.42
N LEU A 29 1.03 10.16 -3.19
CA LEU A 29 2.17 9.53 -3.86
C LEU A 29 2.79 10.44 -4.93
N ASN A 30 1.97 11.21 -5.66
CA ASN A 30 2.45 12.21 -6.61
C ASN A 30 3.20 13.35 -5.92
N ASN A 31 2.73 13.82 -4.76
CA ASN A 31 3.43 14.85 -3.98
C ASN A 31 4.79 14.35 -3.47
N LYS A 32 4.93 13.06 -3.17
CA LYS A 32 6.21 12.47 -2.75
C LYS A 32 7.14 12.12 -3.92
N LYS A 33 6.62 12.10 -5.16
CA LYS A 33 7.36 11.64 -6.36
C LYS A 33 8.65 12.41 -6.62
N SER A 34 8.65 13.73 -6.39
CA SER A 34 9.84 14.58 -6.54
C SER A 34 10.98 14.20 -5.59
N TYR A 35 10.65 13.69 -4.40
CA TYR A 35 11.62 13.24 -3.39
C TYR A 35 12.08 11.80 -3.64
N MET A 36 11.30 11.01 -4.39
CA MET A 36 11.56 9.59 -4.63
C MET A 36 12.55 9.35 -5.77
N GLY A 37 12.55 10.21 -6.80
CA GLY A 37 13.54 10.19 -7.88
C GLY A 37 13.73 8.80 -8.52
N GLU A 38 14.97 8.31 -8.49
CA GLU A 38 15.37 7.02 -9.05
C GLU A 38 14.79 5.81 -8.32
N ASN A 39 14.20 5.96 -7.13
CA ASN A 39 13.66 4.82 -6.39
C ASN A 39 12.31 4.31 -6.95
N LEU A 40 11.70 5.05 -7.89
CA LEU A 40 10.49 4.59 -8.57
C LEU A 40 10.79 3.29 -9.34
N TYR A 41 9.82 2.38 -9.37
CA TYR A 41 9.98 1.05 -9.98
C TYR A 41 11.20 0.28 -9.46
N LYS A 42 11.54 0.44 -8.16
CA LYS A 42 12.76 -0.13 -7.54
C LYS A 42 14.07 0.29 -8.22
N GLY A 43 14.08 1.40 -8.95
CA GLY A 43 15.24 1.86 -9.72
C GLY A 43 15.54 1.04 -10.97
N LEU A 44 14.64 0.15 -11.37
CA LEU A 44 14.83 -0.70 -12.53
C LEU A 44 14.57 0.08 -13.83
N THR A 45 15.50 -0.06 -14.76
CA THR A 45 15.33 0.40 -16.13
C THR A 45 14.33 -0.47 -16.90
N ASN A 46 13.79 0.03 -18.01
CA ASN A 46 12.92 -0.78 -18.87
C ASN A 46 13.65 -2.02 -19.41
N THR A 47 14.94 -1.91 -19.74
CA THR A 47 15.77 -3.02 -20.20
C THR A 47 15.84 -4.12 -19.15
N GLU A 48 16.13 -3.78 -17.89
CA GLU A 48 16.16 -4.78 -16.82
C GLU A 48 14.81 -5.44 -16.56
N ILE A 49 13.72 -4.68 -16.68
CA ILE A 49 12.36 -5.20 -16.53
C ILE A 49 12.05 -6.22 -17.64
N LEU A 50 12.49 -5.95 -18.87
CA LEU A 50 12.37 -6.85 -20.02
C LEU A 50 13.22 -8.10 -19.86
N GLU A 51 14.53 -7.93 -19.63
CA GLU A 51 15.49 -9.04 -19.48
C GLU A 51 15.09 -10.00 -18.36
N LYS A 52 14.57 -9.47 -17.25
CA LYS A 52 14.14 -10.27 -16.10
C LYS A 52 12.69 -10.76 -16.23
N ASN A 53 11.94 -10.31 -17.24
CA ASN A 53 10.52 -10.57 -17.43
C ASN A 53 9.69 -10.39 -16.14
N ILE A 54 9.86 -9.24 -15.49
CA ILE A 54 9.25 -8.93 -14.18
C ILE A 54 8.14 -7.89 -14.29
N HIS A 55 7.23 -7.93 -13.31
CA HIS A 55 6.21 -6.91 -13.11
C HIS A 55 6.61 -6.02 -11.94
N VAL A 56 6.64 -4.71 -12.13
CA VAL A 56 7.03 -3.77 -11.08
C VAL A 56 6.08 -2.58 -11.01
N SER A 57 5.59 -2.30 -9.81
CA SER A 57 4.74 -1.14 -9.52
C SER A 57 5.61 0.11 -9.29
N GLU A 58 5.09 1.29 -9.61
CA GLU A 58 5.79 2.57 -9.50
C GLU A 58 6.36 2.82 -8.10
N TYR A 59 5.65 2.39 -7.06
CA TYR A 59 6.01 2.56 -5.65
C TYR A 59 6.39 1.25 -4.95
N ASP A 60 6.77 0.23 -5.73
CA ASP A 60 7.10 -1.10 -5.19
C ASP A 60 8.30 -1.05 -4.23
N GLY A 61 8.15 -1.64 -3.04
CA GLY A 61 9.16 -1.62 -1.97
C GLY A 61 9.22 -0.33 -1.15
N MET A 62 8.36 0.66 -1.43
CA MET A 62 8.31 1.89 -0.66
C MET A 62 7.46 1.74 0.60
N LYS A 63 7.98 2.27 1.70
CA LYS A 63 7.38 2.19 3.04
C LYS A 63 6.88 3.56 3.48
N PHE A 64 5.67 3.60 4.00
CA PHE A 64 5.02 4.81 4.50
C PHE A 64 4.52 4.59 5.92
N ASN A 65 4.45 5.67 6.70
CA ASN A 65 3.96 5.60 8.07
C ASN A 65 2.44 5.42 8.07
N GLY A 66 1.98 4.44 8.84
CA GLY A 66 0.57 4.18 9.07
C GLY A 66 0.16 4.41 10.52
N LEU A 67 -1.15 4.37 10.73
CA LEU A 67 -1.76 4.34 12.06
C LEU A 67 -2.97 3.40 12.03
N LEU A 68 -3.16 2.67 13.13
CA LEU A 68 -4.35 1.86 13.37
C LEU A 68 -5.23 2.55 14.42
N GLU A 69 -6.52 2.70 14.13
CA GLU A 69 -7.51 3.17 15.11
C GLU A 69 -8.69 2.19 15.16
N GLN A 70 -9.28 1.99 16.34
CA GLN A 70 -10.50 1.20 16.47
C GLN A 70 -11.64 1.88 15.71
N GLY A 71 -12.41 1.09 14.96
CA GLY A 71 -13.50 1.58 14.14
C GLY A 71 -14.62 0.56 14.02
N THR A 72 -15.65 0.92 13.24
CA THR A 72 -16.76 0.02 12.92
C THR A 72 -17.06 0.06 11.43
N PHE A 73 -17.31 -1.11 10.84
CA PHE A 73 -17.76 -1.23 9.45
C PHE A 73 -18.94 -2.19 9.40
N LYS A 74 -20.09 -1.75 8.86
CA LYS A 74 -21.35 -2.52 8.85
C LYS A 74 -21.69 -3.11 10.23
N ASN A 75 -21.59 -2.29 11.28
CA ASN A 75 -21.83 -2.66 12.69
C ASN A 75 -20.91 -3.77 13.24
N LYS A 76 -19.77 -4.03 12.61
CA LYS A 76 -18.75 -4.95 13.11
C LYS A 76 -17.48 -4.19 13.49
N PRO A 77 -16.83 -4.53 14.62
CA PRO A 77 -15.57 -3.89 15.00
C PRO A 77 -14.50 -4.22 13.96
N VAL A 78 -13.71 -3.21 13.61
CA VAL A 78 -12.58 -3.30 12.67
C VAL A 78 -11.45 -2.41 13.18
N LEU A 79 -10.25 -2.59 12.63
CA LEU A 79 -9.17 -1.63 12.78
C LEU A 79 -9.06 -0.80 11.51
N ASN A 80 -9.36 0.49 11.60
CA ASN A 80 -9.18 1.43 10.52
C ASN A 80 -7.69 1.67 10.29
N VAL A 81 -7.30 1.73 9.02
CA VAL A 81 -5.91 1.94 8.59
C VAL A 81 -5.80 3.33 7.99
N TYR A 82 -4.98 4.16 8.61
CA TYR A 82 -4.70 5.52 8.15
C TYR A 82 -3.30 5.63 7.59
N LEU A 83 -3.16 6.33 6.48
CA LEU A 83 -1.89 6.88 6.00
C LEU A 83 -1.61 8.20 6.72
N LEU A 84 -0.40 8.34 7.24
CA LEU A 84 0.06 9.58 7.88
C LEU A 84 0.93 10.39 6.90
N ASP A 85 0.61 11.67 6.75
CA ASP A 85 1.37 12.63 5.97
C ASP A 85 1.48 13.96 6.71
N GLU A 86 2.64 14.23 7.32
CA GLU A 86 2.97 15.43 8.12
C GLU A 86 1.90 15.79 9.16
N ASN A 87 0.84 16.49 8.77
CA ASN A 87 -0.26 16.96 9.63
C ASN A 87 -1.64 16.40 9.22
N LYS A 88 -1.70 15.45 8.29
CA LYS A 88 -2.93 14.86 7.77
C LYS A 88 -2.93 13.35 7.97
N LYS A 89 -4.07 12.83 8.45
CA LYS A 89 -4.38 11.39 8.38
C LYS A 89 -5.41 11.14 7.29
N THR A 90 -5.14 10.17 6.42
CA THR A 90 -6.04 9.76 5.34
C THR A 90 -6.49 8.33 5.59
N LEU A 91 -7.80 8.11 5.75
CA LEU A 91 -8.35 6.76 5.88
C LEU A 91 -8.15 6.00 4.56
N LEU A 92 -7.46 4.87 4.62
CA LEU A 92 -7.27 3.99 3.47
C LEU A 92 -8.33 2.89 3.40
N GLY A 93 -8.75 2.40 4.56
CA GLY A 93 -9.65 1.26 4.67
C GLY A 93 -9.55 0.63 6.05
N TYR A 94 -9.75 -0.68 6.15
CA TYR A 94 -9.78 -1.38 7.42
C TYR A 94 -9.21 -2.80 7.35
N ILE A 95 -8.78 -3.31 8.51
CA ILE A 95 -8.45 -4.71 8.76
C ILE A 95 -9.71 -5.39 9.34
N PRO A 96 -10.20 -6.48 8.73
CA PRO A 96 -11.44 -7.12 9.17
C PRO A 96 -11.28 -7.83 10.53
N LYS A 97 -12.37 -7.89 11.32
CA LYS A 97 -12.40 -8.44 12.69
C LYS A 97 -11.61 -9.74 12.89
N ARG A 98 -11.77 -10.71 11.98
CA ARG A 98 -11.08 -12.02 12.06
C ARG A 98 -9.55 -11.90 12.20
N THR A 99 -8.99 -10.83 11.66
CA THR A 99 -7.56 -10.53 11.71
C THR A 99 -7.23 -9.58 12.86
N VAL A 100 -8.20 -8.74 13.28
CA VAL A 100 -8.10 -7.88 14.47
C VAL A 100 -7.93 -8.70 15.73
N ASP A 101 -8.69 -9.79 15.90
CA ASP A 101 -8.59 -10.62 17.10
C ASP A 101 -7.15 -11.16 17.28
N SER A 102 -6.55 -11.73 16.22
CA SER A 102 -5.15 -12.16 16.24
C SER A 102 -4.14 -11.02 16.39
N LEU A 103 -4.47 -9.82 15.89
CA LEU A 103 -3.59 -8.66 16.00
C LEU A 103 -3.61 -8.07 17.40
N ASN A 104 -4.77 -8.03 18.07
CA ASN A 104 -4.90 -7.57 19.45
C ASN A 104 -4.09 -8.48 20.39
N ASP A 105 -4.18 -9.80 20.19
CA ASP A 105 -3.35 -10.77 20.93
C ASP A 105 -1.85 -10.57 20.65
N PHE A 106 -1.50 -10.20 19.41
CA PHE A 106 -0.11 -9.96 19.01
C PHE A 106 0.48 -8.70 19.63
N ILE A 107 -0.29 -7.60 19.68
CA ILE A 107 0.19 -6.31 20.21
C ILE A 107 0.11 -6.21 21.72
N ALA A 108 -0.78 -6.97 22.41
CA ALA A 108 -0.87 -7.13 23.87
C ALA A 108 -0.13 -6.07 24.73
N ASP A 109 -0.62 -4.82 24.71
CA ASP A 109 -0.09 -3.63 25.42
C ASP A 109 1.35 -3.20 25.10
N GLN A 110 2.00 -3.81 24.12
CA GLN A 110 3.31 -3.43 23.61
C GLN A 110 3.20 -2.24 22.65
N LYS A 111 4.25 -1.43 22.62
CA LYS A 111 4.42 -0.41 21.59
C LYS A 111 4.68 -1.09 20.25
N TYR A 112 4.14 -0.49 19.20
CA TYR A 112 4.29 -0.99 17.85
C TYR A 112 4.36 0.15 16.85
N THR A 113 4.99 -0.14 15.72
CA THR A 113 5.00 0.72 14.55
C THR A 113 4.16 0.10 13.44
N VAL A 114 3.59 0.95 12.59
CA VAL A 114 2.75 0.53 11.46
C VAL A 114 3.39 1.05 10.18
N THR A 115 3.82 0.12 9.35
CA THR A 115 4.37 0.40 8.03
C THR A 115 3.36 0.01 6.95
N LEU A 116 3.11 0.92 6.03
CA LEU A 116 2.26 0.74 4.87
C LEU A 116 3.12 0.58 3.61
N GLU A 117 2.75 -0.37 2.77
CA GLU A 117 3.35 -0.57 1.45
C GLU A 117 2.23 -0.57 0.40
N PHE A 118 2.31 0.36 -0.55
CA PHE A 118 1.36 0.40 -1.66
C PHE A 118 1.80 -0.54 -2.78
N VAL A 119 0.85 -1.32 -3.28
CA VAL A 119 1.05 -2.25 -4.40
C VAL A 119 0.06 -1.90 -5.51
N GLY A 120 0.47 -1.98 -6.77
CA GLY A 120 -0.34 -1.53 -7.91
C GLY A 120 -0.07 -0.06 -8.25
N GLY A 121 -1.10 0.68 -8.68
CA GLY A 121 -0.87 1.96 -9.36
C GLY A 121 -0.20 1.77 -10.72
N ASN A 122 0.51 2.77 -11.22
CA ASN A 122 1.23 2.63 -12.50
C ASN A 122 2.19 1.44 -12.43
N THR A 123 1.95 0.43 -13.25
CA THR A 123 2.69 -0.83 -13.24
C THR A 123 3.32 -1.02 -14.60
N LYS A 124 4.64 -1.26 -14.61
CA LYS A 124 5.37 -1.70 -15.80
C LYS A 124 5.26 -3.21 -15.91
N THR A 125 4.79 -3.68 -17.07
CA THR A 125 4.67 -5.11 -17.39
C THR A 125 5.19 -5.37 -18.79
N VAL A 126 5.83 -6.52 -18.99
CA VAL A 126 6.20 -7.01 -20.31
C VAL A 126 4.95 -7.54 -21.01
N THR A 127 4.76 -7.16 -22.28
CA THR A 127 3.71 -7.70 -23.15
C THR A 127 4.29 -8.10 -24.50
N TRP A 128 3.74 -9.17 -25.03
CA TRP A 128 4.05 -9.71 -26.35
C TRP A 128 3.10 -9.08 -27.36
N GLU A 129 3.59 -8.23 -28.26
CA GLU A 129 2.84 -7.88 -29.47
C GLU A 129 3.39 -8.68 -30.64
N ASN A 130 2.51 -9.51 -31.23
CA ASN A 130 2.69 -10.18 -32.51
C ASN A 130 4.14 -10.53 -32.88
N PHE A 131 4.59 -11.69 -32.39
CA PHE A 131 5.72 -12.48 -32.88
C PHE A 131 7.14 -11.88 -32.91
N ASP A 132 7.39 -10.59 -32.63
CA ASP A 132 8.78 -10.09 -32.75
C ASP A 132 9.33 -9.17 -31.65
N ASP A 133 8.56 -8.50 -30.78
CA ASP A 133 9.16 -7.62 -29.76
C ASP A 133 8.48 -7.63 -28.37
N ASP A 134 9.29 -7.89 -27.34
CA ASP A 134 8.92 -7.67 -25.94
C ASP A 134 8.95 -6.16 -25.63
N LYS A 135 7.83 -5.63 -25.11
CA LYS A 135 7.75 -4.22 -24.71
C LYS A 135 7.23 -4.03 -23.30
N VAL A 136 7.72 -2.99 -22.64
CA VAL A 136 7.20 -2.54 -21.34
C VAL A 136 6.01 -1.62 -21.56
N VAL A 137 4.83 -2.02 -21.07
CA VAL A 137 3.63 -1.17 -21.04
C VAL A 137 3.33 -0.72 -19.63
N ILE A 138 2.82 0.52 -19.51
CA ILE A 138 2.31 1.06 -18.25
C ILE A 138 0.80 0.85 -18.22
N LYS A 139 0.32 0.11 -17.22
CA LYS A 139 -1.11 0.05 -16.87
C LYS A 139 -1.31 0.81 -15.58
N SER A 140 -2.47 1.48 -15.40
CA SER A 140 -2.83 2.17 -14.15
C SER A 140 -3.95 1.44 -13.39
N PRO A 141 -3.69 0.28 -12.75
CA PRO A 141 -4.62 -0.36 -11.84
C PRO A 141 -4.78 0.42 -10.52
N ILE A 142 -5.85 0.04 -9.81
CA ILE A 142 -6.20 0.46 -8.45
C ILE A 142 -5.03 0.15 -7.49
N TYR A 143 -4.65 1.12 -6.65
CA TYR A 143 -3.72 0.93 -5.55
C TYR A 143 -4.32 0.00 -4.49
N LYS A 144 -3.50 -0.92 -4.00
CA LYS A 144 -3.75 -1.77 -2.83
C LYS A 144 -2.72 -1.42 -1.75
N CYS A 145 -2.99 -1.81 -0.51
CA CYS A 145 -2.06 -1.56 0.59
C CYS A 145 -1.87 -2.83 1.43
N ASN A 146 -0.60 -3.14 1.68
CA ASN A 146 -0.18 -4.09 2.69
C ASN A 146 0.18 -3.31 3.97
N VAL A 147 -0.11 -3.88 5.12
CA VAL A 147 0.25 -3.36 6.44
C VAL A 147 1.22 -4.34 7.09
N THR A 148 2.31 -3.81 7.61
CA THR A 148 3.21 -4.51 8.52
C THR A 148 3.15 -3.82 9.88
N ILE A 149 2.79 -4.55 10.93
CA ILE A 149 2.88 -4.12 12.32
C ILE A 149 4.12 -4.75 12.92
N GLU A 150 5.00 -3.95 13.52
CA GLU A 150 6.24 -4.41 14.14
C GLU A 150 6.25 -3.98 15.61
N LEU A 151 6.44 -4.92 16.53
CA LEU A 151 6.55 -4.60 17.96
C LEU A 151 7.91 -3.94 18.21
N GLU A 152 7.91 -2.86 18.99
CA GLU A 152 9.15 -2.23 19.43
C GLU A 152 9.82 -3.16 20.45
N ASP A 153 11.12 -3.45 20.25
CA ASP A 153 11.89 -4.18 21.25
C ASP A 153 12.12 -3.22 22.45
N GLU A 154 11.82 -3.67 23.68
CA GLU A 154 12.00 -2.89 24.94
C GLU A 154 13.45 -2.49 25.21
#